data_AF-A0A960T303-F1
#
_entry.id   AF-A0A960T303-F1
#
_cell.length_a   1.000
_cell.length_b   1.000
_cell.length_c   1.000
_cell.angle_alpha   90.00
_cell.angle_beta   90.00
_cell.angle_gamma   90.00
#
_symmetry.space_group_name_H-M   'P 1'
#
loop_
_entity.id
_entity.type
_entity.pdbx_description
1 polymer ?
#
loop_
_entity_poly.entity_id
_entity_poly.type
_entity_poly.pdbx_seq_one_letter_code
_entity_poly.pdbx_strand_id
1 'polypeptide(L)'
;MLLPVFHDLIKPQWRLVLESLKLQGGLPISELSKRTGASYMAVKTHCEELLKAGYVLRTRVPRAEVGRPEIFYSLAPSADRLFPEAGATFTLELLEAMKPMFGENAPEKLLFQHFENRREQWMRELAKTSDTAERLRRLAELRQRHAVVWIQVRGVGDVELLRRLGEMFDLHRLALADVANVQQRAKVEDYGAHEFVVARQVSPAPDQDTEQFAMFVGKGFVLSFQERAEDCFEMVRRRLLDAQGLMRQRGSDYLAYALLDSVVDS
;
A
#
# COMPACT_ATOMS: atom_id res chain seq x y z
N MET A 1 -12.28 14.50 -0.80
CA MET A 1 -13.53 13.74 -1.03
C MET A 1 -13.87 13.01 0.27
N LEU A 2 -15.15 12.83 0.63
CA LEU A 2 -15.52 12.07 1.83
C LEU A 2 -15.07 10.62 1.67
N LEU A 3 -14.27 10.10 2.60
CA LEU A 3 -13.89 8.69 2.56
C LEU A 3 -15.11 7.80 2.82
N PRO A 4 -15.20 6.63 2.16
CA PRO A 4 -16.29 5.67 2.33
C PRO A 4 -16.71 5.40 3.77
N VAL A 5 -15.75 5.26 4.66
CA VAL A 5 -15.99 4.97 6.08
C VAL A 5 -16.71 6.10 6.83
N PHE A 6 -16.68 7.33 6.33
CA PHE A 6 -17.36 8.49 6.93
C PHE A 6 -18.71 8.78 6.30
N HIS A 7 -19.14 7.98 5.31
CA HIS A 7 -20.45 8.16 4.66
C HIS A 7 -21.60 7.93 5.65
N ASP A 8 -21.44 7.01 6.60
CA ASP A 8 -22.47 6.72 7.62
C ASP A 8 -22.57 7.80 8.71
N LEU A 9 -21.56 8.67 8.84
CA LEU A 9 -21.58 9.80 9.78
C LEU A 9 -22.40 10.99 9.26
N ILE A 10 -22.81 10.95 7.98
CA ILE A 10 -23.50 12.04 7.30
C ILE A 10 -24.78 11.49 6.69
N LYS A 11 -25.90 12.22 6.85
CA LYS A 11 -27.15 11.82 6.21
C LYS A 11 -26.92 11.65 4.70
N PRO A 12 -27.35 10.53 4.06
CA PRO A 12 -27.10 10.25 2.64
C PRO A 12 -27.49 11.41 1.71
N GLN A 13 -28.58 12.09 2.06
CA GLN A 13 -29.15 13.21 1.32
C GLN A 13 -28.30 14.51 1.37
N TRP A 14 -27.46 14.70 2.41
CA TRP A 14 -26.58 15.86 2.53
C TRP A 14 -25.25 15.68 1.82
N ARG A 15 -24.85 14.43 1.60
CA ARG A 15 -23.53 14.07 1.14
C ARG A 15 -23.15 14.74 -0.18
N LEU A 16 -23.97 14.59 -1.21
CA LEU A 16 -23.66 15.12 -2.55
C LEU A 16 -23.57 16.65 -2.56
N VAL A 17 -24.36 17.32 -1.71
CA VAL A 17 -24.28 18.78 -1.51
C VAL A 17 -22.94 19.15 -0.86
N LEU A 18 -22.59 18.49 0.25
CA LEU A 18 -21.34 18.74 0.98
C LEU A 18 -20.09 18.46 0.12
N GLU A 19 -20.07 17.37 -0.65
CA GLU A 19 -18.99 17.05 -1.59
C GLU A 19 -18.86 18.09 -2.70
N SER A 20 -19.98 18.52 -3.29
CA SER A 20 -19.99 19.55 -4.34
C SER A 20 -19.44 20.87 -3.83
N LEU A 21 -19.80 21.25 -2.60
CA LEU A 21 -19.30 22.46 -1.96
C LEU A 21 -17.82 22.35 -1.57
N LYS A 22 -17.32 21.20 -1.10
CA LYS A 22 -15.90 21.02 -0.81
C LYS A 22 -15.03 21.14 -2.06
N LEU A 23 -15.52 20.71 -3.22
CA LEU A 23 -14.77 20.73 -4.48
C LEU A 23 -14.76 22.11 -5.15
N GLN A 24 -15.83 22.90 -5.01
CA GLN A 24 -16.01 24.16 -5.76
C GLN A 24 -16.04 25.40 -4.85
N GLY A 25 -15.97 25.21 -3.52
CA GLY A 25 -16.03 26.27 -2.52
C GLY A 25 -17.46 26.74 -2.26
N GLY A 26 -18.07 27.44 -3.23
CA GLY A 26 -19.40 28.03 -3.10
C GLY A 26 -20.25 27.90 -4.36
N LEU A 27 -21.49 27.42 -4.20
CA LEU A 27 -22.41 27.19 -5.33
C LEU A 27 -23.85 27.68 -5.02
N PRO A 28 -24.60 28.15 -6.04
CA PRO A 28 -26.03 28.41 -5.90
C PRO A 28 -26.84 27.12 -5.97
N ILE A 29 -28.09 27.16 -5.48
CA ILE A 29 -29.00 25.99 -5.46
C ILE A 29 -29.24 25.44 -6.88
N SER A 30 -29.31 26.33 -7.88
CA SER A 30 -29.47 25.96 -9.29
C SER A 30 -28.36 25.03 -9.78
N GLU A 31 -27.11 25.31 -9.40
CA GLU A 31 -25.94 24.53 -9.80
C GLU A 31 -25.79 23.27 -8.95
N LEU A 32 -26.08 23.37 -7.64
CA LEU A 32 -26.14 22.20 -6.75
C LEU A 32 -27.20 21.19 -7.22
N SER A 33 -28.37 21.65 -7.68
CA SER A 33 -29.43 20.80 -8.22
C SER A 33 -28.98 20.03 -9.46
N LYS A 34 -28.29 20.68 -10.41
CA LYS A 34 -27.72 20.00 -11.58
C LYS A 34 -26.71 18.92 -11.19
N ARG A 35 -25.85 19.19 -10.21
CA ARG A 35 -24.75 18.30 -9.81
C ARG A 35 -25.21 17.12 -8.96
N THR A 36 -26.16 17.36 -8.07
CA THR A 36 -26.74 16.33 -7.20
C THR A 36 -27.78 15.47 -7.92
N GLY A 37 -28.29 15.91 -9.08
CA GLY A 37 -29.41 15.29 -9.78
C GLY A 37 -30.75 15.41 -9.05
N ALA A 38 -30.79 16.10 -7.92
CA ALA A 38 -31.99 16.30 -7.10
C ALA A 38 -32.75 17.56 -7.52
N SER A 39 -34.05 17.61 -7.21
CA SER A 39 -34.88 18.77 -7.49
C SER A 39 -34.38 20.01 -6.75
N TYR A 40 -34.62 21.20 -7.31
CA TYR A 40 -34.24 22.46 -6.70
C TYR A 40 -34.74 22.58 -5.25
N MET A 41 -35.99 22.18 -4.99
CA MET A 41 -36.59 22.24 -3.66
C MET A 41 -35.93 21.25 -2.68
N ALA A 42 -35.56 20.05 -3.13
CA ALA A 42 -34.84 19.10 -2.28
C ALA A 42 -33.47 19.63 -1.86
N VAL A 43 -32.71 20.17 -2.82
CA VAL A 43 -31.40 20.78 -2.54
C VAL A 43 -31.53 21.99 -1.63
N LYS A 44 -32.55 22.84 -1.85
CA LYS A 44 -32.83 23.97 -0.98
C LYS A 44 -33.09 23.53 0.47
N THR A 45 -33.93 22.52 0.66
CA THR A 45 -34.21 21.97 1.99
C THR A 45 -32.93 21.44 2.65
N HIS A 46 -32.11 20.67 1.94
CA HIS A 46 -30.84 20.17 2.47
C HIS A 46 -29.89 21.31 2.85
N CYS A 47 -29.79 22.35 2.03
CA CYS A 47 -28.95 23.51 2.32
C CYS A 47 -29.45 24.29 3.55
N GLU A 48 -30.77 24.38 3.75
CA GLU A 48 -31.36 25.01 4.94
C GLU A 48 -31.14 24.16 6.21
N GLU A 49 -31.23 22.83 6.10
CA GLU A 49 -30.89 21.92 7.20
C GLU A 49 -29.42 21.99 7.59
N LEU A 50 -28.52 21.97 6.59
CA LEU A 50 -27.07 22.10 6.80
C LEU A 50 -26.71 23.47 7.38
N LEU A 51 -27.43 24.53 6.99
CA LEU A 51 -27.26 25.87 7.54
C LEU A 51 -27.65 25.90 9.02
N LYS A 52 -28.77 25.27 9.39
CA LYS A 52 -29.20 25.13 10.79
C LYS A 52 -28.21 24.29 11.61
N ALA A 53 -27.64 23.25 11.02
CA ALA A 53 -26.60 22.44 11.63
C ALA A 53 -25.23 23.14 11.72
N GLY A 54 -25.09 24.33 11.11
CA GLY A 54 -23.87 25.12 11.13
C GLY A 54 -22.77 24.60 10.21
N TYR A 55 -23.06 23.75 9.23
CA TYR A 55 -22.07 23.19 8.31
C TYR A 55 -21.90 23.99 7.00
N VAL A 56 -22.87 24.83 6.65
CA VAL A 56 -22.77 25.71 5.47
C VAL A 56 -23.05 27.15 5.84
N LEU A 57 -22.44 28.07 5.10
CA LEU A 57 -22.67 29.50 5.15
C LEU A 57 -23.45 29.94 3.93
N ARG A 58 -24.17 31.05 4.08
CA ARG A 58 -24.96 31.66 3.01
C ARG A 58 -24.40 33.04 2.68
N THR A 59 -23.96 33.22 1.45
CA THR A 59 -23.45 34.50 0.94
C THR A 59 -24.36 35.02 -0.16
N ARG A 60 -24.63 36.33 -0.16
CA ARG A 60 -25.36 36.99 -1.25
C ARG A 60 -24.34 37.60 -2.20
N VAL A 61 -24.31 37.10 -3.43
CA VAL A 61 -23.43 37.62 -4.47
C VAL A 61 -24.27 38.53 -5.38
N PRO A 62 -23.90 39.81 -5.53
CA PRO A 62 -24.53 40.69 -6.50
C PRO A 62 -24.37 40.12 -7.91
N ARG A 63 -25.43 40.13 -8.71
CA ARG A 63 -25.32 39.74 -10.12
C ARG A 63 -24.64 40.84 -10.92
N ALA A 64 -23.86 40.43 -11.92
CA ALA A 64 -23.24 41.36 -12.88
C ALA A 64 -24.28 42.01 -13.82
N GLU A 65 -25.42 41.36 -14.04
CA GLU A 65 -26.56 41.89 -14.80
C GLU A 65 -27.82 42.05 -13.92
N VAL A 66 -28.72 42.95 -14.31
CA VAL A 66 -29.92 43.37 -13.55
C VAL A 66 -30.70 42.17 -13.02
N GLY A 67 -30.87 42.08 -11.70
CA GLY A 67 -31.63 41.01 -11.05
C GLY A 67 -31.42 40.93 -9.54
N ARG A 68 -32.24 40.09 -8.88
CA ARG A 68 -32.11 39.82 -7.43
C ARG A 68 -30.74 39.19 -7.14
N PRO A 69 -30.07 39.57 -6.03
CA PRO A 69 -28.82 38.94 -5.61
C PRO A 69 -28.95 37.41 -5.55
N GLU A 70 -27.94 36.72 -6.05
CA GLU A 70 -27.91 35.27 -6.07
C GLU A 70 -27.34 34.74 -4.76
N ILE A 71 -27.91 33.64 -4.28
CA ILE A 71 -27.53 33.07 -2.98
C ILE A 71 -26.59 31.92 -3.24
N PHE A 72 -25.38 32.03 -2.71
CA PHE A 72 -24.38 30.99 -2.72
C PHE A 72 -24.33 30.32 -1.35
N TYR A 73 -24.20 29.01 -1.36
CA TYR A 73 -23.89 28.21 -0.19
C TYR A 73 -22.43 27.78 -0.27
N SER A 74 -21.69 27.89 0.82
CA SER A 74 -20.30 27.43 0.94
C SER A 74 -20.11 26.68 2.25
N LEU A 75 -19.05 25.88 2.37
CA LEU A 75 -18.77 25.21 3.65
C LEU A 75 -18.40 26.22 4.75
N ALA A 76 -18.91 25.98 5.95
CA ALA A 76 -18.45 26.65 7.15
C ALA A 76 -17.15 25.99 7.68
N PRO A 77 -16.30 26.70 8.44
CA PRO A 77 -15.09 26.10 9.03
C PRO A 77 -15.38 24.86 9.91
N SER A 78 -16.53 24.86 10.60
CA SER A 78 -17.04 23.72 11.38
C SER A 78 -17.26 22.45 10.56
N ALA A 79 -17.49 22.56 9.25
CA ALA A 79 -17.69 21.42 8.37
C ALA A 79 -16.40 20.67 8.03
N ASP A 80 -15.21 21.21 8.34
CA ASP A 80 -13.95 20.49 8.11
C ASP A 80 -13.88 19.18 8.91
N ARG A 81 -14.58 19.09 10.05
CA ARG A 81 -14.72 17.85 10.83
C ARG A 81 -15.42 16.72 10.07
N LEU A 82 -16.22 17.07 9.05
CA LEU A 82 -16.87 16.09 8.19
C LEU A 82 -15.90 15.56 7.11
N PHE A 83 -14.78 16.24 6.87
CA PHE A 83 -13.78 15.85 5.86
C PHE A 83 -12.42 15.59 6.49
N PRO A 84 -12.29 14.66 7.46
CA PRO A 84 -11.01 14.36 8.05
C PRO A 84 -10.05 13.86 6.96
N GLU A 85 -8.84 14.40 6.95
CA GLU A 85 -7.74 13.79 6.21
C GLU A 85 -7.39 12.49 6.93
N ALA A 86 -7.79 11.34 6.38
CA ALA A 86 -7.31 10.06 6.87
C ALA A 86 -5.86 9.87 6.41
N GLY A 87 -4.96 10.61 7.06
CA GLY A 87 -3.54 10.34 7.07
C GLY A 87 -3.17 9.39 8.21
N ALA A 88 -1.87 9.13 8.33
CA ALA A 88 -1.33 8.27 9.40
C ALA A 88 -1.76 8.74 10.80
N THR A 89 -1.84 10.06 11.04
CA THR A 89 -2.22 10.63 12.34
C THR A 89 -3.61 10.22 12.78
N PHE A 90 -4.63 10.41 11.94
CA PHE A 90 -6.01 9.99 12.26
C PHE A 90 -6.10 8.48 12.50
N THR A 91 -5.40 7.66 11.71
CA THR A 91 -5.37 6.21 11.91
C THR A 91 -4.74 5.84 13.25
N LEU A 92 -3.63 6.49 13.62
CA LEU A 92 -2.97 6.26 14.91
C LEU A 92 -3.87 6.69 16.07
N GLU A 93 -4.52 7.85 15.97
CA GLU A 93 -5.49 8.32 16.98
C GLU A 93 -6.66 7.37 17.15
N LEU A 94 -7.21 6.84 16.04
CA LEU A 94 -8.27 5.84 16.09
C LEU A 94 -7.81 4.56 16.77
N LEU A 95 -6.62 4.06 16.44
CA LEU A 95 -6.03 2.89 17.08
C LEU A 95 -5.80 3.14 18.58
N GLU A 96 -5.32 4.30 18.98
CA GLU A 96 -5.17 4.65 20.41
C GLU A 96 -6.53 4.73 21.12
N ALA A 97 -7.54 5.34 20.50
CA ALA A 97 -8.89 5.44 21.05
C ALA A 97 -9.55 4.05 21.27
N MET A 98 -9.11 3.02 20.55
CA MET A 98 -9.61 1.66 20.75
C MET A 98 -9.13 1.01 22.04
N LYS A 99 -7.95 1.37 22.56
CA LYS A 99 -7.38 0.74 23.77
C LYS A 99 -8.31 0.84 24.99
N PRO A 100 -8.81 2.03 25.38
CA PRO A 100 -9.73 2.13 26.52
C PRO A 100 -11.09 1.49 26.26
N MET A 101 -11.50 1.33 24.99
CA MET A 101 -12.83 0.80 24.63
C MET A 101 -12.86 -0.73 24.52
N PHE A 102 -11.78 -1.33 24.02
CA PHE A 102 -11.71 -2.74 23.62
C PHE A 102 -10.51 -3.50 24.22
N GLY A 103 -9.72 -2.83 25.06
CA GLY A 103 -8.54 -3.35 25.74
C GLY A 103 -7.22 -2.99 25.06
N GLU A 104 -6.13 -3.00 25.84
CA GLU A 104 -4.78 -2.57 25.41
C GLU A 104 -4.28 -3.24 24.11
N ASN A 105 -4.65 -4.51 23.88
CA ASN A 105 -4.21 -5.29 22.71
C ASN A 105 -5.17 -5.20 21.51
N ALA A 106 -6.27 -4.44 21.60
CA ALA A 106 -7.24 -4.33 20.51
C ALA A 106 -6.66 -3.75 19.21
N PRO A 107 -5.78 -2.73 19.23
CA PRO A 107 -5.19 -2.18 18.01
C PRO A 107 -4.35 -3.21 17.26
N GLU A 108 -3.53 -3.95 18.00
CA GLU A 108 -2.69 -5.02 17.45
C GLU A 108 -3.54 -6.12 16.81
N LYS A 109 -4.57 -6.60 17.50
CA LYS A 109 -5.50 -7.61 16.96
C LYS A 109 -6.20 -7.14 15.69
N LEU A 110 -6.64 -5.88 15.65
CA LEU A 110 -7.30 -5.33 14.47
C LEU A 110 -6.35 -5.22 13.28
N LEU A 111 -5.13 -4.74 13.51
CA LEU A 111 -4.09 -4.70 12.47
C LEU A 111 -3.74 -6.11 11.99
N PHE A 112 -3.56 -7.06 12.91
CA PHE A 112 -3.31 -8.47 12.58
C PHE A 112 -4.42 -9.02 11.69
N GLN A 113 -5.68 -8.89 12.09
CA GLN A 113 -6.82 -9.36 11.30
C GLN A 113 -6.90 -8.68 9.93
N HIS A 114 -6.61 -7.38 9.86
CA HIS A 114 -6.58 -6.64 8.59
C HIS A 114 -5.53 -7.21 7.64
N PHE A 115 -4.31 -7.45 8.13
CA PHE A 115 -3.22 -8.00 7.34
C PHE A 115 -3.45 -9.47 6.96
N GLU A 116 -4.04 -10.27 7.84
CA GLU A 116 -4.43 -11.65 7.53
C GLU A 116 -5.50 -11.70 6.44
N ASN A 117 -6.54 -10.87 6.53
CA ASN A 117 -7.56 -10.78 5.48
C ASN A 117 -6.96 -10.37 4.12
N ARG A 118 -5.99 -9.44 4.13
CA ARG A 118 -5.24 -9.06 2.92
C ARG A 118 -4.39 -10.21 2.39
N ARG A 119 -3.66 -10.92 3.25
CA ARG A 119 -2.86 -12.10 2.89
C ARG A 119 -3.73 -13.14 2.20
N GLU A 120 -4.89 -13.48 2.76
CA GLU A 120 -5.83 -14.42 2.17
C GLU A 120 -6.38 -13.94 0.84
N GLN A 121 -6.69 -12.65 0.72
CA GLN A 121 -7.14 -12.07 -0.55
C GLN A 121 -6.05 -12.21 -1.63
N TRP A 122 -4.80 -11.89 -1.30
CA TRP A 122 -3.69 -12.00 -2.24
C TRP A 122 -3.36 -13.44 -2.60
N MET A 123 -3.38 -14.35 -1.63
CA MET A 123 -3.20 -15.79 -1.89
C MET A 123 -4.26 -16.31 -2.86
N ARG A 124 -5.52 -15.89 -2.69
CA ARG A 124 -6.58 -16.22 -3.65
C ARG A 124 -6.32 -15.64 -5.03
N GLU A 125 -5.91 -14.37 -5.13
CA GLU A 125 -5.58 -13.76 -6.42
C GLU A 125 -4.39 -14.44 -7.10
N LEU A 126 -3.36 -14.82 -6.36
CA LEU A 126 -2.18 -15.51 -6.90
C LEU A 126 -2.47 -16.97 -7.26
N ALA A 127 -3.45 -17.62 -6.62
CA ALA A 127 -3.88 -18.99 -6.91
C ALA A 127 -4.76 -19.10 -8.18
N LYS A 128 -5.35 -17.99 -8.66
CA LYS A 128 -6.18 -17.97 -9.87
C LYS A 128 -5.42 -18.22 -11.17
N THR A 129 -4.09 -18.12 -11.15
CA THR A 129 -3.28 -18.33 -12.33
C THR A 129 -2.19 -19.34 -12.06
N SER A 130 -2.08 -20.35 -12.93
CA SER A 130 -0.95 -21.26 -12.98
C SER A 130 0.18 -20.73 -13.86
N ASP A 131 -0.06 -19.67 -14.65
CA ASP A 131 0.94 -19.06 -15.51
C ASP A 131 1.90 -18.17 -14.73
N THR A 132 3.19 -18.51 -14.80
CA THR A 132 4.30 -17.76 -14.20
C THR A 132 4.34 -16.31 -14.68
N ALA A 133 4.01 -16.01 -15.94
CA ALA A 133 3.98 -14.63 -16.45
C ALA A 133 3.02 -13.75 -15.65
N GLU A 134 1.81 -14.26 -15.48
CA GLU A 134 0.73 -13.52 -14.84
C GLU A 134 0.97 -13.38 -13.34
N ARG A 135 1.55 -14.40 -12.67
CA ARG A 135 1.98 -14.29 -11.27
C ARG A 135 3.03 -13.19 -11.12
N LEU A 136 4.01 -13.16 -12.01
CA LEU A 136 5.05 -12.14 -12.02
C LEU A 136 4.47 -10.74 -12.21
N ARG A 137 3.61 -10.50 -13.21
CA ARG A 137 2.97 -9.18 -13.40
C ARG A 137 2.27 -8.68 -12.15
N ARG A 138 1.48 -9.55 -11.49
CA ARG A 138 0.78 -9.22 -10.24
C ARG A 138 1.75 -8.86 -9.11
N LEU A 139 2.89 -9.56 -9.00
CA LEU A 139 3.94 -9.21 -8.01
C LEU A 139 4.55 -7.83 -8.29
N ALA A 140 4.76 -7.45 -9.56
CA ALA A 140 5.25 -6.12 -9.90
C ALA A 140 4.25 -5.00 -9.59
N GLU A 141 2.94 -5.23 -9.75
CA GLU A 141 1.91 -4.27 -9.32
C GLU A 141 1.93 -4.07 -7.79
N LEU A 142 2.15 -5.15 -7.03
CA LEU A 142 2.27 -5.08 -5.57
C LEU A 142 3.47 -4.23 -5.13
N ARG A 143 4.61 -4.31 -5.84
CA ARG A 143 5.78 -3.43 -5.58
C ARG A 143 5.41 -1.95 -5.57
N GLN A 144 4.51 -1.51 -6.45
CA GLN A 144 4.12 -0.10 -6.53
C GLN A 144 3.23 0.36 -5.36
N ARG A 145 2.65 -0.58 -4.60
CA ARG A 145 1.65 -0.30 -3.56
C ARG A 145 2.15 -0.57 -2.13
N HIS A 146 3.32 -1.18 -1.97
CA HIS A 146 3.85 -1.64 -0.68
C HIS A 146 5.26 -1.14 -0.43
N ALA A 147 5.66 -1.04 0.84
CA ALA A 147 6.95 -0.45 1.23
C ALA A 147 8.16 -1.29 0.80
N VAL A 148 8.11 -2.61 1.02
CA VAL A 148 9.15 -3.57 0.63
C VAL A 148 8.49 -4.87 0.20
N VAL A 149 8.91 -5.43 -0.94
CA VAL A 149 8.50 -6.75 -1.41
C VAL A 149 9.70 -7.69 -1.48
N TRP A 150 9.61 -8.83 -0.80
CA TRP A 150 10.59 -9.90 -0.93
C TRP A 150 10.07 -10.98 -1.87
N ILE A 151 10.84 -11.29 -2.91
CA ILE A 151 10.54 -12.39 -3.84
C ILE A 151 11.66 -13.41 -3.72
N GLN A 152 11.29 -14.64 -3.36
CA GLN A 152 12.21 -15.78 -3.29
C GLN A 152 11.98 -16.69 -4.49
N VAL A 153 13.02 -16.84 -5.31
CA VAL A 153 13.06 -17.76 -6.45
C VAL A 153 13.88 -18.98 -6.06
N ARG A 154 13.23 -20.15 -6.08
CA ARG A 154 13.86 -21.44 -5.77
C ARG A 154 14.05 -22.22 -7.07
N GLY A 155 15.28 -22.59 -7.36
CA GLY A 155 15.71 -23.13 -8.65
C GLY A 155 16.04 -22.04 -9.65
N VAL A 156 17.26 -22.10 -10.21
CA VAL A 156 17.79 -21.11 -11.18
C VAL A 156 17.80 -21.62 -12.64
N GLY A 157 17.17 -22.78 -12.90
CA GLY A 157 17.18 -23.43 -14.22
C GLY A 157 16.18 -22.86 -15.24
N ASP A 158 15.23 -22.03 -14.83
CA ASP A 158 14.22 -21.45 -15.72
C ASP A 158 14.71 -20.10 -16.29
N VAL A 159 15.35 -20.17 -17.46
CA VAL A 159 15.91 -19.00 -18.16
C VAL A 159 14.83 -17.98 -18.54
N GLU A 160 13.62 -18.45 -18.89
CA GLU A 160 12.53 -17.56 -19.29
C GLU A 160 11.98 -16.80 -18.07
N LEU A 161 11.91 -17.44 -16.90
CA LEU A 161 11.60 -16.78 -15.63
C LEU A 161 12.65 -15.70 -15.31
N LEU A 162 13.94 -16.03 -15.39
CA LEU A 162 15.03 -15.08 -15.12
C LEU A 162 14.98 -13.87 -16.07
N ARG A 163 14.71 -14.10 -17.36
CA ARG A 163 14.56 -13.03 -18.36
C ARG A 163 13.41 -12.10 -18.01
N ARG A 164 12.24 -12.63 -17.65
CA ARG A 164 11.06 -11.84 -17.28
C ARG A 164 11.27 -11.05 -15.99
N LEU A 165 11.89 -11.66 -14.99
CA LEU A 165 12.29 -10.95 -13.78
C LEU A 165 13.26 -9.81 -14.11
N GLY A 166 14.21 -10.06 -15.00
CA GLY A 166 15.12 -9.04 -15.53
C GLY A 166 14.40 -7.84 -16.11
N GLU A 167 13.45 -8.06 -17.02
CA GLU A 167 12.70 -6.99 -17.68
C GLU A 167 11.81 -6.22 -16.70
N MET A 168 11.16 -6.90 -15.75
CA MET A 168 10.22 -6.27 -14.84
C MET A 168 10.89 -5.47 -13.71
N PHE A 169 12.04 -5.95 -13.24
CA PHE A 169 12.79 -5.31 -12.17
C PHE A 169 13.94 -4.44 -12.69
N ASP A 170 14.10 -4.34 -14.02
CA ASP A 170 15.17 -3.61 -14.69
C ASP A 170 16.56 -4.08 -14.20
N LEU A 171 16.74 -5.40 -14.14
CA LEU A 171 17.96 -6.03 -13.63
C LEU A 171 19.02 -6.11 -14.72
N HIS A 172 20.26 -5.87 -14.35
CA HIS A 172 21.35 -5.92 -15.31
C HIS A 172 21.57 -7.35 -15.85
N ARG A 173 21.67 -7.49 -17.19
CA ARG A 173 21.76 -8.81 -17.85
C ARG A 173 22.98 -9.63 -17.43
N LEU A 174 24.10 -8.99 -17.10
CA LEU A 174 25.29 -9.70 -16.62
C LEU A 174 25.06 -10.33 -15.24
N ALA A 175 24.40 -9.62 -14.33
CA ALA A 175 24.04 -10.15 -13.03
C ALA A 175 23.05 -11.32 -13.13
N LEU A 176 22.09 -11.27 -14.08
CA LEU A 176 21.21 -12.43 -14.35
C LEU A 176 21.96 -13.64 -14.89
N ALA A 177 22.97 -13.42 -15.74
CA ALA A 177 23.83 -14.50 -16.21
C ALA A 177 24.61 -15.15 -15.05
N ASP A 178 25.03 -14.34 -14.07
CA ASP A 178 25.70 -14.82 -12.86
C ASP A 178 24.76 -15.57 -11.91
N VAL A 179 23.47 -15.23 -11.88
CA VAL A 179 22.46 -16.05 -11.18
C VAL A 179 22.33 -17.44 -11.82
N ALA A 180 22.32 -17.50 -13.16
CA ALA A 180 22.23 -18.77 -13.89
C ALA A 180 23.53 -19.61 -13.80
N ASN A 181 24.67 -18.95 -13.62
CA ASN A 181 25.96 -19.61 -13.44
C ASN A 181 26.30 -19.79 -11.94
N VAL A 182 26.00 -20.97 -11.40
CA VAL A 182 26.06 -21.27 -9.95
C VAL A 182 27.47 -21.40 -9.35
N GLN A 183 28.52 -21.14 -10.12
CA GLN A 183 29.92 -21.23 -9.67
C GLN A 183 30.56 -19.85 -9.41
N GLN A 184 29.75 -18.82 -9.17
CA GLN A 184 30.29 -17.50 -8.89
C GLN A 184 30.87 -17.40 -7.47
N ARG A 185 31.93 -16.61 -7.35
CA ARG A 185 32.50 -16.25 -6.05
C ARG A 185 31.62 -15.19 -5.39
N ALA A 186 31.67 -15.15 -4.06
CA ALA A 186 30.99 -14.12 -3.30
C ALA A 186 31.47 -12.72 -3.75
N LYS A 187 30.53 -11.82 -4.02
CA LYS A 187 30.79 -10.48 -4.54
C LYS A 187 29.60 -9.56 -4.31
N VAL A 188 29.85 -8.26 -4.42
CA VAL A 188 28.83 -7.21 -4.48
C VAL A 188 29.15 -6.33 -5.69
N GLU A 189 28.13 -6.03 -6.48
CA GLU A 189 28.22 -5.18 -7.66
C GLU A 189 27.11 -4.12 -7.62
N ASP A 190 27.48 -2.86 -7.86
CA ASP A 190 26.54 -1.74 -7.92
C ASP A 190 26.14 -1.46 -9.39
N TYR A 191 24.84 -1.48 -9.64
CA TYR A 191 24.23 -1.17 -10.95
C TYR A 191 23.37 0.11 -10.90
N GLY A 192 23.52 0.93 -9.86
CA GLY A 192 22.87 2.22 -9.65
C GLY A 192 21.42 2.11 -9.17
N ALA A 193 20.55 1.44 -9.92
CA ALA A 193 19.15 1.25 -9.53
C ALA A 193 18.98 0.12 -8.50
N HIS A 194 19.94 -0.78 -8.43
CA HIS A 194 19.98 -1.93 -7.55
C HIS A 194 21.43 -2.38 -7.32
N GLU A 195 21.64 -3.07 -6.21
CA GLU A 195 22.87 -3.80 -5.90
C GLU A 195 22.64 -5.29 -6.20
N PHE A 196 23.67 -5.96 -6.72
CA PHE A 196 23.69 -7.40 -6.90
C PHE A 196 24.69 -8.03 -5.94
N VAL A 197 24.24 -9.00 -5.16
CA VAL A 197 25.05 -9.69 -4.15
C VAL A 197 25.06 -11.17 -4.46
N VAL A 198 26.24 -11.77 -4.40
CA VAL A 198 26.44 -13.22 -4.41
C VAL A 198 27.11 -13.61 -3.10
N ALA A 199 26.57 -14.62 -2.44
CA ALA A 199 27.14 -15.25 -1.25
C ALA A 199 27.11 -16.79 -1.41
N ARG A 200 27.79 -17.48 -0.50
CA ARG A 200 27.78 -18.94 -0.42
C ARG A 200 27.05 -19.33 0.85
N GLN A 201 26.01 -20.14 0.70
CA GLN A 201 25.29 -20.74 1.81
C GLN A 201 25.80 -22.17 1.97
N VAL A 202 26.02 -22.61 3.20
CA VAL A 202 26.33 -24.02 3.47
C VAL A 202 25.01 -24.79 3.47
N SER A 203 24.98 -25.89 2.72
CA SER A 203 23.85 -26.80 2.72
C SER A 203 23.70 -27.41 4.12
N PRO A 204 22.49 -27.46 4.68
CA PRO A 204 22.25 -28.16 5.95
C PRO A 204 22.41 -29.69 5.84
N ALA A 205 22.65 -30.21 4.62
CA ALA A 205 22.89 -31.61 4.37
C ALA A 205 24.27 -32.09 4.92
N PRO A 206 24.43 -33.41 5.19
CA PRO A 206 25.62 -33.95 5.84
C PRO A 206 26.92 -33.80 5.04
N ASP A 207 26.82 -33.57 3.74
CA ASP A 207 27.95 -33.40 2.83
C ASP A 207 28.60 -32.01 2.93
N GLN A 208 27.97 -31.07 3.65
CA GLN A 208 28.42 -29.67 3.81
C GLN A 208 28.76 -29.00 2.47
N ASP A 209 28.06 -29.40 1.41
CA ASP A 209 28.21 -28.76 0.11
C ASP A 209 27.77 -27.30 0.22
N THR A 210 28.32 -26.44 -0.65
CA THR A 210 27.94 -25.03 -0.65
C THR A 210 27.08 -24.73 -1.86
N GLU A 211 26.04 -23.93 -1.67
CA GLU A 211 25.18 -23.44 -2.74
C GLU A 211 25.33 -21.93 -2.92
N GLN A 212 25.07 -21.47 -4.13
CA GLN A 212 25.06 -20.06 -4.46
C GLN A 212 23.75 -19.44 -3.96
N PHE A 213 23.88 -18.46 -3.08
CA PHE A 213 22.82 -17.52 -2.77
C PHE A 213 23.09 -16.23 -3.53
N ALA A 214 22.16 -15.81 -4.39
CA ALA A 214 22.28 -14.54 -5.08
C ALA A 214 21.06 -13.67 -4.76
N MET A 215 21.24 -12.36 -4.67
CA MET A 215 20.12 -11.44 -4.51
C MET A 215 20.33 -10.10 -5.19
N PHE A 216 19.23 -9.51 -5.61
CA PHE A 216 19.16 -8.11 -6.02
C PHE A 216 18.47 -7.31 -4.94
N VAL A 217 19.07 -6.19 -4.57
CA VAL A 217 18.55 -5.26 -3.57
C VAL A 217 18.29 -3.93 -4.26
N GLY A 218 17.02 -3.54 -4.34
CA GLY A 218 16.63 -2.28 -4.95
C GLY A 218 15.64 -1.52 -4.08
N LYS A 219 15.25 -0.32 -4.51
CA LYS A 219 14.29 0.49 -3.75
C LYS A 219 12.94 -0.22 -3.65
N GLY A 220 12.59 -0.66 -2.44
CA GLY A 220 11.32 -1.32 -2.14
C GLY A 220 11.23 -2.78 -2.59
N PHE A 221 12.34 -3.43 -2.94
CA PHE A 221 12.33 -4.87 -3.19
C PHE A 221 13.64 -5.56 -2.84
N VAL A 222 13.53 -6.85 -2.52
CA VAL A 222 14.64 -7.81 -2.49
C VAL A 222 14.22 -9.02 -3.32
N LEU A 223 15.04 -9.43 -4.29
CA LEU A 223 14.81 -10.61 -5.12
C LEU A 223 15.94 -11.59 -4.89
N SER A 224 15.66 -12.70 -4.21
CA SER A 224 16.67 -13.72 -3.87
C SER A 224 16.51 -14.97 -4.72
N PHE A 225 17.63 -15.57 -5.09
CA PHE A 225 17.74 -16.77 -5.91
C PHE A 225 18.52 -17.85 -5.16
N GLN A 226 17.99 -19.06 -5.19
CA GLN A 226 18.61 -20.25 -4.59
C GLN A 226 18.58 -21.42 -5.55
N GLU A 227 19.55 -22.30 -5.45
CA GLU A 227 19.64 -23.52 -6.25
C GLU A 227 18.62 -24.56 -5.78
N ARG A 228 18.54 -24.78 -4.46
CA ARG A 228 17.71 -25.81 -3.84
C ARG A 228 16.49 -25.21 -3.13
N ALA A 229 15.58 -26.09 -2.70
CA ALA A 229 14.33 -25.69 -2.05
C ALA A 229 14.48 -25.44 -0.54
N GLU A 230 15.53 -25.99 0.07
CA GLU A 230 15.87 -25.82 1.49
C GLU A 230 16.62 -24.50 1.70
N ASP A 231 16.33 -23.77 2.78
CA ASP A 231 16.94 -22.47 3.05
C ASP A 231 17.09 -22.20 4.55
N CYS A 232 17.96 -21.24 4.90
CA CYS A 232 18.20 -20.77 6.26
C CYS A 232 17.27 -19.61 6.69
N PHE A 233 16.26 -19.25 5.88
CA PHE A 233 15.50 -18.00 6.06
C PHE A 233 14.23 -18.14 6.90
N GLU A 234 14.03 -19.26 7.58
CA GLU A 234 12.83 -19.49 8.39
C GLU A 234 12.69 -18.46 9.52
N MET A 235 13.80 -18.10 10.16
CA MET A 235 13.82 -17.07 11.20
C MET A 235 13.47 -15.68 10.65
N VAL A 236 13.91 -15.36 9.43
CA VAL A 236 13.54 -14.11 8.73
C VAL A 236 12.05 -14.12 8.41
N ARG A 237 11.51 -15.23 7.88
CA ARG A 237 10.07 -15.38 7.62
C ARG A 237 9.23 -15.20 8.89
N ARG A 238 9.63 -15.82 10.01
CA ARG A 238 8.93 -15.66 11.29
C ARG A 238 8.97 -14.23 11.80
N ARG A 239 10.13 -13.57 11.78
CA ARG A 239 10.24 -12.14 12.16
C ARG A 239 9.36 -11.24 11.29
N LEU A 240 9.27 -11.54 9.99
CA LEU A 240 8.36 -10.84 9.08
C LEU A 240 6.90 -11.14 9.35
N LEU A 241 6.51 -12.35 9.76
CA LEU A 241 5.11 -12.74 10.03
C LEU A 241 4.62 -12.26 11.41
N ASP A 242 5.44 -12.41 12.44
CA ASP A 242 5.11 -12.12 13.83
C ASP A 242 5.33 -10.64 14.21
N ALA A 243 5.69 -9.80 13.23
CA ALA A 243 6.00 -8.38 13.41
C ALA A 243 7.07 -8.10 14.49
N GLN A 244 7.96 -9.05 14.74
CA GLN A 244 8.97 -8.92 15.79
C GLN A 244 10.13 -8.02 15.36
N GLY A 245 10.47 -7.06 16.22
CA GLY A 245 11.62 -6.16 16.03
C GLY A 245 11.40 -5.07 14.99
N LEU A 246 12.49 -4.56 14.42
CA LEU A 246 12.47 -3.40 13.52
C LEU A 246 12.25 -3.77 12.04
N MET A 247 12.17 -5.06 11.70
CA MET A 247 12.26 -5.52 10.31
C MET A 247 11.14 -4.96 9.41
N ARG A 248 9.89 -4.85 9.92
CA ARG A 248 8.78 -4.24 9.16
C ARG A 248 8.84 -2.71 9.06
N GLN A 249 9.67 -2.06 9.86
CA GLN A 249 9.81 -0.59 9.91
C GLN A 249 10.97 -0.08 9.05
N ARG A 250 11.79 -0.99 8.52
CA ARG A 250 13.01 -0.68 7.76
C ARG A 250 12.82 -0.98 6.26
N GLY A 251 13.76 -0.49 5.46
CA GLY A 251 13.75 -0.66 4.00
C GLY A 251 14.23 -2.04 3.55
N SER A 252 14.37 -2.18 2.22
CA SER A 252 14.91 -3.38 1.57
C SER A 252 16.36 -3.66 1.96
N ASP A 253 17.12 -2.62 2.31
CA ASP A 253 18.49 -2.68 2.84
C ASP A 253 18.59 -3.53 4.12
N TYR A 254 17.69 -3.28 5.08
CA TYR A 254 17.68 -4.04 6.33
C TYR A 254 17.22 -5.49 6.13
N LEU A 255 16.27 -5.71 5.21
CA LEU A 255 15.87 -7.06 4.86
C LEU A 255 17.03 -7.83 4.21
N ALA A 256 17.76 -7.20 3.29
CA ALA A 256 18.94 -7.80 2.67
C ALA A 256 20.02 -8.14 3.70
N TYR A 257 20.27 -7.24 4.66
CA TYR A 257 21.14 -7.51 5.81
C TYR A 257 20.69 -8.76 6.57
N ALA A 258 19.41 -8.86 6.95
CA ALA A 258 18.91 -10.00 7.73
C ALA A 258 18.98 -11.33 6.97
N LEU A 259 18.82 -11.31 5.65
CA LEU A 259 19.01 -12.49 4.80
C LEU A 259 20.49 -12.91 4.78
N LEU A 260 21.41 -11.96 4.58
CA LEU A 260 22.85 -12.25 4.62
C LEU A 260 23.30 -12.77 5.98
N ASP A 261 22.82 -12.18 7.07
CA ASP A 261 23.06 -12.62 8.45
C ASP A 261 22.66 -14.09 8.61
N SER A 262 21.49 -14.48 8.07
CA SER A 262 21.03 -15.87 8.09
C SER A 262 21.92 -16.82 7.26
N VAL A 263 22.47 -16.34 6.14
CA VAL A 263 23.43 -17.11 5.31
C VAL A 263 24.78 -17.27 6.01
N VAL A 264 25.19 -16.28 6.80
CA VAL A 264 26.46 -16.32 7.56
C VAL A 264 26.34 -17.22 8.80
N ASP A 265 25.18 -17.24 9.44
CA ASP A 265 24.90 -18.04 10.65
C ASP A 265 24.55 -19.51 10.35
N SER A 266 24.27 -19.86 9.09
CA SER A 266 23.84 -21.20 8.67
C SER A 266 24.92 -22.27 8.76
#